data_AF-A0AA37LN80-F1
#
_entry.id   AF-A0AA37LN80-F1
#
_cell.length_a   1.000
_cell.length_b   1.000
_cell.length_c   1.000
_cell.angle_alpha   90.00
_cell.angle_beta   90.00
_cell.angle_gamma   90.00
#
_symmetry.space_group_name_H-M   'P 1'
#
loop_
_entity.id
_entity.type
_entity.pdbx_description
1 polymer ?
#
loop_
_entity_poly.entity_id
_entity_poly.type
_entity_poly.pdbx_seq_one_letter_code
_entity_poly.pdbx_strand_id
1 'polypeptide(L)'
;MSCLGAILLLDEADVFLEKRNLHEIARNALVSIFLRQLEYFQGILFLTTNRVETFDDAFQSRIHIALRYESLTQKAKKSIFKIFVERVRVLERVNLKPFSEEDYDNLAKHDLNGRQIKNTVRTAQALAVNKGEALGMEHIKQVLDVQNSFDLHLKGGESYKDAMRSYY
;
A
#
# COMPACT_ATOMS: atom_id res chain seq x y z
N MET A 1 -23.61 5.09 -28.23
CA MET A 1 -22.25 5.56 -28.54
C MET A 1 -21.29 4.42 -28.24
N SER A 2 -20.74 3.80 -29.28
CA SER A 2 -19.73 2.75 -29.18
C SER A 2 -18.41 3.36 -28.73
N CYS A 3 -18.05 3.19 -27.47
CA CYS A 3 -16.75 3.58 -26.90
C CYS A 3 -15.66 2.61 -27.37
N LEU A 4 -15.30 2.67 -28.66
CA LEU A 4 -14.11 1.98 -29.17
C LEU A 4 -12.88 2.52 -28.41
N GLY A 5 -12.31 1.70 -27.51
CA GLY A 5 -10.99 1.95 -26.90
C GLY A 5 -10.96 2.64 -25.53
N ALA A 6 -12.08 2.74 -24.80
CA ALA A 6 -12.04 3.29 -23.45
C ALA A 6 -11.43 2.29 -22.44
N ILE A 7 -10.48 2.79 -21.63
CA ILE A 7 -9.99 2.09 -20.43
C ILE A 7 -10.70 2.71 -19.23
N LEU A 8 -11.47 1.89 -18.52
CA LEU A 8 -12.12 2.29 -17.27
C LEU A 8 -11.34 1.69 -16.09
N LEU A 9 -11.03 2.50 -15.09
CA LEU A 9 -10.49 2.06 -13.81
C LEU A 9 -11.50 2.40 -12.72
N LEU A 10 -11.95 1.39 -11.99
CA LEU A 10 -12.73 1.58 -10.77
C LEU A 10 -11.86 1.17 -9.59
N ASP A 11 -11.48 2.17 -8.80
CA ASP A 11 -10.70 1.99 -7.58
C ASP A 11 -11.65 1.69 -6.41
N GLU A 12 -11.25 0.81 -5.51
CA GLU A 12 -12.02 0.43 -4.31
C GLU A 12 -13.46 -0.01 -4.66
N ALA A 13 -13.58 -0.90 -5.64
CA ALA A 13 -14.88 -1.36 -6.12
C ALA A 13 -15.59 -2.34 -5.16
N ASP A 14 -15.11 -2.51 -3.92
CA ASP A 14 -15.65 -3.45 -2.94
C ASP A 14 -17.13 -3.19 -2.61
N VAL A 15 -17.55 -1.92 -2.56
CA VAL A 15 -18.97 -1.54 -2.39
C VAL A 15 -19.88 -2.14 -3.47
N PHE A 16 -19.38 -2.31 -4.69
CA PHE A 16 -20.13 -2.87 -5.81
C PHE A 16 -19.95 -4.38 -5.98
N LEU A 17 -18.89 -4.93 -5.39
CA LEU A 17 -18.48 -6.33 -5.55
C LEU A 17 -18.88 -7.20 -4.35
N GLU A 18 -19.32 -6.60 -3.25
CA GLU A 18 -19.72 -7.31 -2.03
C GLU A 18 -20.92 -8.24 -2.25
N LYS A 19 -20.94 -9.38 -1.53
CA LYS A 19 -22.05 -10.33 -1.50
C LYS A 19 -23.37 -9.62 -1.18
N ARG A 20 -24.42 -10.02 -1.91
CA ARG A 20 -25.78 -9.54 -1.67
C ARG A 20 -26.26 -9.94 -0.26
N ASN A 21 -26.87 -8.99 0.44
CA ASN A 21 -27.41 -9.17 1.79
C ASN A 21 -28.95 -9.09 1.74
N LEU A 22 -29.66 -10.05 2.32
CA LEU A 22 -31.13 -10.12 2.32
C LEU A 22 -31.80 -8.87 2.91
N HIS A 23 -31.11 -8.15 3.80
CA HIS A 23 -31.63 -6.96 4.48
C HIS A 23 -31.31 -5.64 3.76
N GLU A 24 -30.52 -5.66 2.67
CA GLU A 24 -30.04 -4.45 1.99
C GLU A 24 -30.51 -4.40 0.53
N ILE A 25 -31.82 -4.16 0.35
CA ILE A 25 -32.46 -4.11 -0.98
C ILE A 25 -31.79 -3.07 -1.89
N ALA A 26 -31.48 -1.88 -1.38
CA ALA A 26 -30.84 -0.82 -2.16
C ALA A 26 -29.43 -1.20 -2.66
N ARG A 27 -28.63 -1.83 -1.80
CA ARG A 27 -27.28 -2.30 -2.17
C ARG A 27 -27.36 -3.42 -3.21
N ASN A 28 -28.26 -4.38 -3.01
CA ASN A 28 -28.46 -5.48 -3.96
C ASN A 28 -28.89 -4.99 -5.35
N ALA A 29 -29.70 -3.91 -5.40
CA ALA A 29 -30.07 -3.27 -6.66
C ALA A 29 -28.84 -2.67 -7.36
N LEU A 30 -27.96 -1.96 -6.63
CA LEU A 30 -26.71 -1.43 -7.16
C LEU A 30 -25.79 -2.53 -7.70
N VAL A 31 -25.58 -3.61 -6.94
CA VAL A 31 -24.78 -4.78 -7.36
C VAL A 31 -25.35 -5.38 -8.64
N SER A 32 -26.68 -5.50 -8.74
CA SER A 32 -27.35 -6.07 -9.91
C SER A 32 -27.23 -5.18 -11.16
N ILE A 33 -27.36 -3.86 -11.01
CA ILE A 33 -27.15 -2.89 -12.09
C ILE A 33 -25.69 -2.92 -12.54
N PHE A 34 -24.77 -2.98 -11.58
CA PHE A 34 -23.33 -3.01 -11.86
C PHE A 34 -22.93 -4.27 -12.63
N LEU A 35 -23.39 -5.47 -12.21
CA LEU A 35 -23.18 -6.73 -12.94
C LEU A 35 -23.64 -6.64 -14.40
N ARG A 36 -24.82 -6.05 -14.63
CA ARG A 36 -25.35 -5.84 -15.98
C ARG A 36 -24.45 -4.88 -16.78
N GLN A 37 -23.98 -3.81 -16.16
CA GLN A 37 -23.10 -2.86 -16.84
C GLN A 37 -21.75 -3.48 -17.22
N LEU A 38 -21.22 -4.40 -16.40
CA LEU A 38 -20.01 -5.16 -16.70
C LEU A 38 -20.16 -6.04 -17.95
N GLU A 39 -21.32 -6.68 -18.13
CA GLU A 39 -21.60 -7.52 -19.30
C GLU A 39 -21.62 -6.75 -20.62
N TYR A 40 -22.21 -5.56 -20.61
CA TYR A 40 -22.35 -4.74 -21.81
C TYR A 40 -21.18 -3.77 -22.03
N PHE A 41 -20.20 -3.74 -21.12
CA PHE A 41 -19.07 -2.82 -21.24
C PHE A 41 -18.17 -3.23 -22.41
N GLN A 42 -18.14 -2.39 -23.45
CA GLN A 42 -17.29 -2.56 -24.61
C GLN A 42 -15.97 -1.80 -24.41
N GLY A 43 -15.03 -2.37 -23.65
CA GLY A 43 -13.73 -1.77 -23.36
C GLY A 43 -12.85 -2.61 -22.43
N ILE A 44 -11.76 -2.03 -21.94
CA ILE A 44 -10.91 -2.65 -20.91
C ILE A 44 -11.31 -2.06 -19.56
N LEU A 45 -11.69 -2.92 -18.62
CA LEU A 45 -12.03 -2.52 -17.26
C LEU A 45 -10.98 -3.06 -16.29
N PHE A 46 -10.41 -2.15 -15.50
CA PHE A 46 -9.61 -2.47 -14.33
C PHE A 46 -10.44 -2.24 -13.07
N LEU A 47 -10.48 -3.23 -12.21
CA LEU A 47 -11.11 -3.16 -10.89
C LEU A 47 -10.02 -3.37 -9.84
N THR A 48 -9.97 -2.50 -8.84
CA THR A 48 -9.17 -2.75 -7.63
C THR A 48 -10.11 -3.04 -6.45
N THR A 49 -9.66 -3.88 -5.53
CA THR A 49 -10.39 -4.16 -4.31
C THR A 49 -9.41 -4.56 -3.21
N ASN A 50 -9.76 -4.23 -1.97
CA ASN A 50 -9.05 -4.73 -0.79
C ASN A 50 -9.81 -5.90 -0.12
N ARG A 51 -10.99 -6.27 -0.62
CA ARG A 51 -11.92 -7.22 0.02
C ARG A 51 -12.33 -8.36 -0.91
N VAL A 52 -11.36 -9.14 -1.38
CA VAL A 52 -11.65 -10.27 -2.30
C VAL A 52 -12.53 -11.35 -1.67
N GLU A 53 -12.48 -11.54 -0.35
CA GLU A 53 -13.21 -12.59 0.35
C GLU A 53 -14.73 -12.36 0.38
N THR A 54 -15.16 -11.11 0.31
CA THR A 54 -16.58 -10.75 0.33
C THR A 54 -17.17 -10.64 -1.07
N PHE A 55 -16.48 -11.13 -2.11
CA PHE A 55 -16.96 -11.05 -3.49
C PHE A 55 -18.23 -11.86 -3.72
N ASP A 56 -19.21 -11.29 -4.43
CA ASP A 56 -20.31 -12.05 -5.00
C ASP A 56 -19.76 -12.97 -6.10
N ASP A 57 -20.05 -14.28 -6.00
CA ASP A 57 -19.54 -15.29 -6.92
C ASP A 57 -19.97 -15.02 -8.37
N ALA A 58 -21.06 -14.25 -8.58
CA ALA A 58 -21.48 -13.81 -9.90
C ALA A 58 -20.44 -12.93 -10.62
N PHE A 59 -19.54 -12.23 -9.90
CA PHE A 59 -18.48 -11.45 -10.56
C PHE A 59 -17.38 -12.33 -11.15
N GLN A 60 -17.12 -13.50 -10.57
CA GLN A 60 -16.01 -14.36 -11.00
C GLN A 60 -16.13 -14.78 -12.46
N SER A 61 -17.35 -15.09 -12.92
CA SER A 61 -17.59 -15.49 -14.32
C SER A 61 -17.42 -14.36 -15.34
N ARG A 62 -17.28 -13.11 -14.87
CA ARG A 62 -17.16 -11.89 -15.70
C ARG A 62 -15.76 -11.26 -15.62
N ILE A 63 -14.87 -11.82 -14.80
CA ILE A 63 -13.47 -11.38 -14.66
C ILE A 63 -12.59 -12.28 -15.51
N HIS A 64 -11.99 -11.70 -16.57
CA HIS A 64 -11.09 -12.44 -17.46
C HIS A 64 -9.75 -12.77 -16.81
N ILE A 65 -9.22 -11.84 -16.00
CA ILE A 65 -7.92 -11.96 -15.32
C ILE A 65 -8.06 -11.42 -13.90
N ALA A 66 -7.65 -12.22 -12.91
CA ALA A 66 -7.52 -11.79 -11.52
C ALA A 66 -6.04 -11.76 -11.13
N LEU A 67 -5.57 -10.60 -10.67
CA LEU A 67 -4.20 -10.42 -10.17
C LEU A 67 -4.24 -10.24 -8.66
N ARG A 68 -3.68 -11.21 -7.93
CA ARG A 68 -3.50 -11.10 -6.48
C ARG A 68 -2.14 -10.47 -6.19
N TYR A 69 -2.13 -9.38 -5.46
CA TYR A 69 -0.91 -8.78 -4.95
C TYR A 69 -0.58 -9.37 -3.57
N GLU A 70 0.54 -10.08 -3.49
CA GLU A 70 1.07 -10.60 -2.23
C GLU A 70 1.91 -9.55 -1.49
N SER A 71 2.18 -9.82 -0.21
CA SER A 71 3.10 -9.01 0.57
C SER A 71 4.49 -8.98 -0.07
N LEU A 72 5.17 -7.84 0.06
CA LEU A 72 6.48 -7.64 -0.56
C LEU A 72 7.52 -8.59 0.05
N THR A 73 8.25 -9.30 -0.80
CA THR A 73 9.44 -10.05 -0.39
C THR A 73 10.56 -9.10 0.04
N GLN A 74 11.52 -9.56 0.84
CA GLN A 74 12.68 -8.73 1.22
C GLN A 74 13.43 -8.20 0.00
N LYS A 75 13.61 -9.03 -1.04
CA LYS A 75 14.23 -8.62 -2.31
C LYS A 75 13.44 -7.49 -3.00
N ALA A 76 12.11 -7.58 -3.00
CA ALA A 76 11.25 -6.53 -3.54
C ALA A 76 11.35 -5.25 -2.72
N LYS A 77 11.28 -5.32 -1.38
CA LYS A 77 11.47 -4.17 -0.48
C LYS A 77 12.81 -3.49 -0.72
N LYS A 78 13.91 -4.26 -0.79
CA LYS A 78 15.26 -3.76 -1.09
C LYS A 78 15.28 -2.95 -2.40
N SER A 79 14.67 -3.50 -3.45
CA SER A 79 14.58 -2.86 -4.77
C SER A 79 13.76 -1.57 -4.72
N ILE A 80 12.64 -1.58 -3.99
CA ILE A 80 11.77 -0.41 -3.82
C ILE A 80 12.47 0.71 -3.05
N PHE A 81 13.21 0.38 -1.98
CA PHE A 81 14.03 1.36 -1.26
C PHE A 81 15.06 2.01 -2.17
N LYS A 82 15.81 1.21 -2.96
CA LYS A 82 16.77 1.74 -3.94
C LYS A 82 16.10 2.69 -4.93
N ILE A 83 14.94 2.32 -5.48
CA ILE A 83 14.18 3.15 -6.43
C ILE A 83 13.80 4.50 -5.80
N PHE A 84 13.32 4.50 -4.55
CA PHE A 84 12.88 5.75 -3.91
C PHE A 84 14.04 6.63 -3.45
N VAL A 85 15.12 6.05 -2.91
CA VAL A 85 16.33 6.80 -2.54
C VAL A 85 16.95 7.45 -3.79
N GLU A 86 17.07 6.68 -4.87
CA GLU A 86 17.56 7.16 -6.16
C GLU A 86 16.68 8.28 -6.73
N ARG A 87 15.36 8.12 -6.63
CA ARG A 87 14.39 9.12 -7.10
C ARG A 87 14.56 10.46 -6.37
N VAL A 88 14.80 10.44 -5.06
CA VAL A 88 15.07 11.65 -4.27
C VAL A 88 16.35 12.35 -4.73
N ARG A 89 17.41 11.58 -5.04
CA ARG A 89 18.66 12.14 -5.60
C ARG A 89 18.40 12.93 -6.89
N VAL A 90 17.71 12.28 -7.83
CA VAL A 90 17.58 12.78 -9.21
C VAL A 90 16.54 13.89 -9.32
N LEU A 91 15.34 13.68 -8.78
CA LEU A 91 14.23 14.60 -8.99
C LEU A 91 14.27 15.78 -8.02
N GLU A 92 14.66 15.53 -6.77
CA GLU A 92 14.53 16.53 -5.71
C GLU A 92 15.87 17.20 -5.38
N ARG A 93 16.93 16.85 -6.11
CA ARG A 93 18.29 17.42 -6.06
C ARG A 93 18.86 17.50 -4.64
N VAL A 94 18.48 16.55 -3.79
CA VAL A 94 18.97 16.46 -2.41
C VAL A 94 20.29 15.70 -2.40
N ASN A 95 21.26 16.22 -1.66
CA ASN A 95 22.52 15.53 -1.42
C ASN A 95 22.25 14.23 -0.65
N LEU A 96 22.84 13.14 -1.12
CA LEU A 96 22.75 11.83 -0.46
C LEU A 96 24.11 11.46 0.14
N LYS A 97 24.07 10.95 1.37
CA LYS A 97 25.17 10.11 1.87
C LYS A 97 25.13 8.76 1.13
N PRO A 98 26.28 8.10 0.93
CA PRO A 98 26.32 6.80 0.28
C PRO A 98 25.54 5.77 1.10
N PHE A 99 24.65 5.03 0.44
CA PHE A 99 23.96 3.87 1.01
C PHE A 99 24.67 2.60 0.54
N SER A 100 25.10 1.77 1.48
CA SER A 100 25.70 0.47 1.21
C SER A 100 24.63 -0.58 0.86
N GLU A 101 25.05 -1.72 0.30
CA GLU A 101 24.13 -2.85 0.10
C GLU A 101 23.57 -3.38 1.42
N GLU A 102 24.36 -3.35 2.49
CA GLU A 102 23.97 -3.78 3.83
C GLU A 102 22.90 -2.86 4.43
N ASP A 103 22.94 -1.55 4.17
CA ASP A 103 21.90 -0.62 4.59
C ASP A 103 20.55 -1.00 3.98
N TYR A 104 20.54 -1.31 2.68
CA TYR A 104 19.32 -1.75 2.00
C TYR A 104 18.83 -3.11 2.48
N ASP A 105 19.74 -4.03 2.81
CA ASP A 105 19.38 -5.31 3.42
C ASP A 105 18.76 -5.13 4.80
N ASN A 106 19.29 -4.21 5.61
CA ASN A 106 18.73 -3.87 6.91
C ASN A 106 17.35 -3.20 6.79
N LEU A 107 17.19 -2.26 5.86
CA LEU A 107 15.89 -1.62 5.57
C LEU A 107 14.84 -2.62 5.11
N ALA A 108 15.23 -3.62 4.30
CA ALA A 108 14.33 -4.64 3.78
C ALA A 108 13.81 -5.63 4.84
N LYS A 109 14.43 -5.70 6.03
CA LYS A 109 13.97 -6.53 7.14
C LYS A 109 12.69 -6.00 7.79
N HIS A 110 12.40 -4.69 7.66
CA HIS A 110 11.20 -4.11 8.24
C HIS A 110 9.93 -4.56 7.49
N ASP A 111 8.84 -4.77 8.23
CA ASP A 111 7.57 -5.19 7.65
C ASP A 111 6.78 -4.00 7.08
N LEU A 112 7.21 -3.55 5.90
CA LEU A 112 6.66 -2.37 5.23
C LEU A 112 6.10 -2.73 3.85
N ASN A 113 4.95 -2.15 3.52
CA ASN A 113 4.43 -2.13 2.16
C ASN A 113 5.06 -0.98 1.33
N GLY A 114 4.83 -0.98 0.02
CA GLY A 114 5.46 0.00 -0.88
C GLY A 114 5.06 1.45 -0.59
N ARG A 115 3.84 1.69 -0.07
CA ARG A 115 3.37 3.02 0.34
C ARG A 115 4.12 3.50 1.58
N GLN A 116 4.29 2.64 2.57
CA GLN A 116 5.07 2.94 3.77
C GLN A 116 6.51 3.25 3.42
N ILE A 117 7.19 2.42 2.61
CA ILE A 117 8.57 2.66 2.16
C ILE A 117 8.71 4.04 1.50
N LYS A 118 7.82 4.37 0.55
CA LYS A 118 7.81 5.68 -0.13
C LYS A 118 7.71 6.83 0.88
N ASN A 119 6.77 6.71 1.82
CA ASN A 119 6.53 7.75 2.81
C ASN A 119 7.71 7.89 3.78
N THR A 120 8.30 6.78 4.22
CA THR A 120 9.49 6.79 5.08
C THR A 120 10.64 7.54 4.41
N VAL A 121 10.95 7.24 3.14
CA VAL A 121 12.02 7.92 2.39
C VAL A 121 11.73 9.42 2.23
N ARG A 122 10.49 9.80 1.89
CA ARG A 122 10.10 11.20 1.77
C ARG A 122 10.17 11.97 3.08
N THR A 123 9.72 11.38 4.18
CA THR A 123 9.80 12.02 5.50
C THR A 123 11.26 12.15 5.94
N ALA A 124 12.09 11.13 5.70
CA ALA A 124 13.52 11.18 6.00
C ALA A 124 14.23 12.28 5.21
N GLN A 125 13.87 12.45 3.94
CA GLN A 125 14.34 13.54 3.12
C GLN A 125 13.94 14.90 3.69
N ALA A 126 12.66 15.10 4.01
CA ALA A 126 12.18 16.35 4.58
C ALA A 126 12.91 16.69 5.89
N LEU A 127 13.20 15.68 6.71
CA LEU A 127 13.98 15.82 7.94
C LEU A 127 15.43 16.24 7.65
N ALA A 128 16.09 15.62 6.66
CA ALA A 128 17.45 15.98 6.27
C ALA A 128 17.53 17.43 5.74
N VAL A 129 16.58 17.82 4.88
CA VAL A 129 16.47 19.18 4.36
C VAL A 129 16.27 20.18 5.49
N ASN A 130 15.40 19.88 6.45
CA ASN A 130 15.15 20.76 7.60
C ASN A 130 16.41 20.95 8.47
N LYS A 131 17.25 19.91 8.61
CA LYS A 131 18.53 19.97 9.33
C LYS A 131 19.67 20.59 8.50
N GLY A 132 19.46 20.84 7.20
CA GLY A 132 20.53 21.28 6.29
C GLY A 132 21.58 20.21 6.01
N GLU A 133 21.24 18.92 6.17
CA GLU A 133 22.14 17.79 5.99
C GLU A 133 21.82 17.00 4.72
N ALA A 134 22.81 16.22 4.26
CA ALA A 134 22.57 15.21 3.22
C ALA A 134 21.74 14.06 3.80
N LEU A 135 20.74 13.59 3.04
CA LEU A 135 19.91 12.46 3.41
C LEU A 135 20.78 11.19 3.52
N GLY A 136 20.69 10.52 4.67
CA GLY A 136 21.45 9.33 5.00
C GLY A 136 20.63 8.34 5.82
N MET A 137 21.24 7.21 6.15
CA MET A 137 20.58 6.11 6.85
C MET A 137 20.07 6.51 8.24
N GLU A 138 20.74 7.46 8.92
CA GLU A 138 20.32 8.01 10.20
C GLU A 138 18.93 8.66 10.14
N HIS A 139 18.61 9.33 9.04
CA HIS A 139 17.32 9.99 8.83
C HIS A 139 16.21 8.96 8.60
N ILE A 140 16.49 7.94 7.79
CA ILE A 140 15.53 6.86 7.51
C ILE A 140 15.25 6.07 8.79
N LYS A 141 16.31 5.71 9.53
CA LYS A 141 16.19 5.00 10.80
C LYS A 141 15.36 5.80 11.81
N GLN A 142 15.60 7.10 11.94
CA GLN A 142 14.82 7.97 12.83
C GLN A 142 13.32 7.93 12.48
N VAL A 143 12.96 7.97 11.20
CA VAL A 143 11.55 7.88 10.77
C VAL A 143 10.96 6.51 11.05
N LEU A 144 11.72 5.44 10.80
CA LEU A 144 11.27 4.07 11.09
C LEU A 144 11.07 3.83 12.59
N ASP A 145 11.96 4.34 13.43
CA ASP A 145 11.84 4.21 14.89
C ASP A 145 10.57 4.91 15.41
N VAL A 146 10.26 6.10 14.88
CA VAL A 146 9.02 6.82 15.20
C VAL A 146 7.79 6.03 14.72
N GLN A 147 7.79 5.51 13.49
CA GLN A 147 6.69 4.69 12.96
C GLN A 147 6.47 3.43 13.78
N ASN A 148 7.54 2.68 14.10
CA ASN A 148 7.46 1.47 14.90
C ASN A 148 6.94 1.76 16.31
N SER A 149 7.37 2.87 16.93
CA SER A 149 6.86 3.27 18.24
C SER A 149 5.35 3.55 18.18
N PHE A 150 4.90 4.27 17.16
CA PHE A 150 3.49 4.61 16.97
C PHE A 150 2.63 3.35 16.72
N ASP A 151 3.10 2.43 15.88
CA ASP A 151 2.42 1.16 15.61
C ASP A 151 2.31 0.28 16.87
N LEU A 152 3.34 0.30 17.73
CA LEU A 152 3.30 -0.38 19.03
C LEU A 152 2.23 0.24 19.95
N HIS A 153 2.13 1.57 20.01
CA HIS A 153 1.11 2.26 20.80
C HIS A 153 -0.30 1.97 20.28
N LEU A 154 -0.51 2.00 18.97
CA LEU A 154 -1.80 1.68 18.33
C LEU A 154 -2.25 0.24 18.59
N LYS A 155 -1.31 -0.71 18.62
CA LYS A 155 -1.60 -2.13 18.88
C LYS A 155 -1.76 -2.48 20.37
N GLY A 156 -1.90 -1.49 21.25
CA GLY A 156 -2.15 -1.69 22.69
C GLY A 156 -0.89 -1.74 23.57
N GLY A 157 0.19 -1.09 23.15
CA GLY A 157 1.53 -1.18 23.75
C GLY A 157 1.70 -0.70 25.20
N GLU A 158 0.69 -0.10 25.83
CA GLU A 158 0.75 0.14 27.30
C GLU A 158 0.70 -1.21 28.06
N SER A 159 -0.10 -2.18 27.62
CA SER A 159 -0.22 -3.46 28.34
C SER A 159 1.00 -4.37 28.23
N TYR A 160 1.81 -4.28 27.17
CA TYR A 160 2.92 -5.21 26.93
C TYR A 160 4.24 -4.75 27.56
N LYS A 161 4.51 -3.44 27.59
CA LYS A 161 5.71 -2.88 28.22
C LYS A 161 5.57 -2.79 29.75
N ASP A 162 4.38 -2.52 30.26
CA ASP A 162 4.12 -2.52 31.71
C ASP A 162 4.16 -3.95 32.27
N ALA A 163 3.63 -4.93 31.55
CA ALA A 163 3.76 -6.35 31.92
C ALA A 163 5.21 -6.82 32.00
N MET A 164 6.09 -6.40 31.07
CA MET A 164 7.52 -6.75 31.13
C MET A 164 8.30 -6.00 32.21
N ARG A 165 7.89 -4.78 32.58
CA ARG A 165 8.49 -4.03 33.70
C ARG A 165 8.10 -4.58 35.06
N SER A 166 6.97 -5.28 35.20
CA SER A 166 6.58 -5.92 36.47
C SER A 166 7.33 -7.23 36.78
N TYR A 167 8.16 -7.73 35.86
CA TYR A 167 8.95 -8.96 36.04
C TYR A 167 10.42 -8.72 36.45
N TYR A 168 10.85 -7.47 36.61
CA TYR A 168 12.20 -7.11 37.06
C TYR A 168 12.18 -6.16 38.25
#